data_AF-A0A9P0JTE3-F1
#
_entry.id   AF-A0A9P0JTE3-F1
#
_cell.length_a   1.000
_cell.length_b   1.000
_cell.length_c   1.000
_cell.angle_alpha   90.00
_cell.angle_beta   90.00
_cell.angle_gamma   90.00
#
_symmetry.space_group_name_H-M   'P 1'
#
loop_
_entity.id
_entity.type
_entity.pdbx_description
1 polymer ?
#
loop_
_entity_poly.entity_id
_entity_poly.type
_entity_poly.pdbx_seq_one_letter_code
_entity_poly.pdbx_strand_id
1 'polypeptide(L)' 'MAESHDSVLQFKSKFEEIVEILNIISNWKDREASSKAESLKTAITSTQFIVLLKCLCDILALTVNLIIRDALEYYSHL' A
#
# COMPACT_ATOMS: atom_id res chain seq x y z
N MET A 1 0.96 14.31 6.45
CA MET A 1 0.52 13.99 5.07
C MET A 1 1.60 13.27 4.27
N ALA A 2 2.87 13.68 4.34
CA ALA A 2 3.97 12.97 3.68
C ALA A 2 4.19 11.54 4.20
N GLU A 3 4.10 11.33 5.52
CA GLU A 3 4.34 10.03 6.16
C GLU A 3 3.31 8.96 5.74
N SER A 4 2.06 9.36 5.53
CA SER A 4 0.98 8.48 5.08
C SER A 4 1.18 8.03 3.63
N HIS A 5 1.64 8.95 2.77
CA HIS A 5 1.95 8.70 1.38
C HIS A 5 3.17 7.77 1.23
N ASP A 6 4.20 8.00 2.04
CA ASP A 6 5.41 7.17 2.09
C ASP A 6 5.07 5.73 2.52
N SER A 7 4.22 5.58 3.54
CA SER A 7 3.80 4.27 4.05
C SER A 7 3.07 3.42 3.00
N VAL A 8 2.17 4.02 2.21
CA VAL A 8 1.43 3.29 1.17
C VAL A 8 2.33 2.91 0.00
N LEU A 9 3.24 3.80 -0.41
CA LEU A 9 4.22 3.51 -1.46
C LEU A 9 5.23 2.45 -1.02
N GLN A 10 5.70 2.52 0.23
CA GLN A 10 6.57 1.52 0.83
C GLN A 10 5.87 0.15 0.89
N PHE A 11 4.60 0.12 1.32
CA PHE A 11 3.81 -1.11 1.31
C PHE A 11 3.68 -1.69 -0.10
N LYS A 12 3.39 -0.86 -1.10
CA LYS A 12 3.35 -1.29 -2.50
C LYS A 12 4.71 -1.85 -2.96
N SER A 13 5.81 -1.18 -2.61
CA SER A 13 7.17 -1.62 -2.97
C SER A 13 7.57 -2.93 -2.31
N LYS A 14 7.05 -3.21 -1.11
CA LYS A 14 7.30 -4.44 -0.36
C LYS A 14 6.22 -5.50 -0.56
N PHE A 15 5.22 -5.24 -1.41
CA PHE A 15 4.06 -6.11 -1.55
C PHE A 15 4.45 -7.54 -1.95
N GLU A 16 5.36 -7.67 -2.92
CA GLU A 16 5.86 -8.98 -3.35
C GLU A 16 6.61 -9.71 -2.23
N GLU A 17 7.46 -8.99 -1.48
CA GLU A 17 8.19 -9.53 -0.32
C GLU A 17 7.23 -10.00 0.79
N ILE A 18 6.19 -9.21 1.08
CA ILE A 18 5.15 -9.57 2.06
C ILE A 18 4.43 -10.85 1.63
N VAL A 19 4.04 -10.96 0.36
CA VAL A 19 3.38 -12.16 -0.17
C VAL A 19 4.30 -13.38 -0.10
N GLU A 20 5.59 -13.22 -0.41
CA GLU A 20 6.58 -14.29 -0.32
C GLU A 20 6.76 -14.79 1.12
N ILE A 21 6.91 -13.86 2.08
CA ILE A 21 7.02 -14.20 3.51
C ILE A 21 5.76 -14.90 4.00
N LEU A 22 4.57 -14.41 3.64
CA LEU A 22 3.31 -15.07 4.00
C LEU A 22 3.20 -16.47 3.39
N ASN A 23 3.74 -16.68 2.18
CA ASN A 23 3.81 -18.01 1.59
C ASN A 23 4.73 -18.94 2.40
N ILE A 24 5.88 -18.46 2.86
CA ILE A 24 6.78 -19.22 3.74
C ILE A 24 6.08 -19.59 5.05
N ILE A 25 5.45 -18.61 5.72
CA ILE A 25 4.74 -18.83 6.99
C ILE A 25 3.53 -19.77 6.79
N SER A 26 2.86 -19.69 5.65
CA SER A 26 1.74 -20.59 5.33
C SER A 26 2.16 -22.07 5.29
N ASN A 27 3.46 -22.35 5.09
CA ASN A 27 4.00 -23.71 5.08
C ASN A 27 4.60 -24.15 6.44
N TRP A 28 4.46 -23.34 7.50
CA TRP A 28 4.97 -23.70 8.81
C TRP A 28 4.16 -24.83 9.46
N LYS A 29 4.84 -25.59 10.33
CA LYS A 29 4.22 -26.67 11.11
C LYS A 29 3.20 -26.15 12.12
N ASP A 30 3.34 -24.89 12.54
CA ASP A 30 2.39 -24.24 13.42
C ASP A 30 1.10 -23.94 12.65
N ARG A 31 0.03 -24.69 12.99
CA ARG A 31 -1.23 -24.67 12.25
C ARG A 31 -1.96 -23.34 12.36
N GLU A 32 -1.80 -22.64 13.49
CA GLU A 32 -2.42 -21.34 13.70
C GLU A 32 -1.74 -20.25 12.87
N ALA A 33 -0.41 -20.17 12.92
CA ALA A 33 0.38 -19.23 12.14
C ALA A 33 0.21 -19.47 10.64
N SER A 34 0.26 -20.73 10.21
CA SER A 34 0.03 -21.13 8.81
C SER A 34 -1.35 -20.69 8.31
N SER A 35 -2.42 -20.99 9.05
CA SER A 35 -3.80 -20.64 8.67
C SER A 35 -4.04 -19.13 8.65
N LYS A 36 -3.48 -18.39 9.62
CA LYS A 36 -3.55 -16.92 9.65
C LYS A 36 -2.78 -16.31 8.48
N ALA A 37 -1.59 -16.84 8.16
CA ALA A 37 -0.80 -16.37 7.02
C ALA A 37 -1.47 -16.65 5.67
N GLU A 38 -2.08 -17.82 5.49
CA GLU A 38 -2.86 -18.17 4.29
C GLU A 38 -4.08 -17.24 4.13
N SER A 39 -4.81 -16.99 5.22
CA SER A 39 -5.96 -16.08 5.24
C SER A 39 -5.54 -14.65 4.88
N LEU A 40 -4.45 -14.16 5.47
CA LEU A 40 -3.91 -12.83 5.19
C LEU A 40 -3.39 -12.73 3.76
N LYS A 41 -2.65 -13.73 3.28
CA LYS A 41 -2.18 -13.83 1.89
C LYS A 41 -3.34 -13.68 0.93
N THR A 42 -4.38 -14.49 1.12
CA THR A 42 -5.60 -14.47 0.29
C THR A 42 -6.27 -13.10 0.30
N ALA A 43 -6.36 -12.45 1.46
CA ALA A 43 -6.96 -11.13 1.59
C ALA A 43 -6.17 -10.04 0.84
N ILE A 44 -4.83 -10.02 0.99
CA ILE A 44 -3.99 -8.98 0.35
C ILE A 44 -3.79 -9.24 -1.15
N THR A 45 -3.82 -10.49 -1.61
CA THR A 45 -3.76 -10.82 -3.05
C THR A 45 -5.13 -10.79 -3.72
N SER A 46 -6.20 -10.50 -2.98
CA SER A 46 -7.53 -10.32 -3.58
C SER A 46 -7.50 -9.16 -4.56
N THR A 47 -8.08 -9.38 -5.75
CA THR A 47 -8.19 -8.35 -6.80
C THR A 47 -8.78 -7.06 -6.27
N GLN A 48 -9.76 -7.15 -5.36
CA GLN A 48 -10.37 -5.97 -4.73
C GLN A 48 -9.36 -5.16 -3.92
N PHE A 49 -8.51 -5.82 -3.13
CA PHE A 49 -7.49 -5.15 -2.33
C PHE A 49 -6.43 -4.47 -3.22
N ILE A 50 -5.96 -5.17 -4.26
CA ILE A 50 -4.97 -4.64 -5.20
C ILE A 50 -5.51 -3.39 -5.93
N VAL A 51 -6.74 -3.46 -6.43
CA VAL A 51 -7.37 -2.33 -7.13
C VAL A 51 -7.59 -1.16 -6.17
N LEU A 52 -8.07 -1.41 -4.95
CA LEU A 52 -8.23 -0.37 -3.94
C LEU A 52 -6.90 0.29 -3.57
N LEU A 53 -5.84 -0.49 -3.39
CA LEU A 53 -4.49 0.02 -3.12
C LEU A 53 -4.00 0.92 -4.26
N LYS A 54 -4.24 0.52 -5.52
CA LYS A 54 -3.88 1.33 -6.69
C LYS A 54 -4.67 2.64 -6.74
N CYS A 55 -6.00 2.58 -6.58
CA CYS A 55 -6.85 3.77 -6.53
C CYS A 55 -6.43 4.72 -5.41
N LEU A 56 -6.11 4.18 -4.24
CA LEU A 56 -5.64 4.96 -3.09
C LEU A 56 -4.32 5.68 -3.44
N CYS A 57 -3.35 4.98 -4.02
CA CYS A 57 -2.11 5.60 -4.51
C CYS A 57 -2.39 6.73 -5.52
N ASP A 58 -3.32 6.53 -6.46
CA ASP A 58 -3.64 7.53 -7.47
C ASP A 58 -4.33 8.76 -6.86
N ILE A 59 -5.27 8.58 -5.93
CA ILE A 59 -5.90 9.68 -5.19
C ILE A 59 -4.85 10.47 -4.40
N LEU A 60 -3.99 9.78 -3.67
CA LEU A 60 -2.90 10.37 -2.90
C LEU A 60 -1.96 11.19 -3.79
N ALA A 61 -1.57 10.67 -4.95
CA ALA A 61 -0.74 11.38 -5.91
C ALA A 61 -1.42 12.64 -6.45
N LEU A 62 -2.73 12.58 -6.75
CA LEU A 62 -3.51 13.73 -7.17
C LEU A 62 -3.64 14.78 -6.06
N THR A 63 -3.88 14.37 -4.82
CA THR A 63 -3.96 15.29 -3.67
C THR A 63 -2.63 16.02 -3.46
N VAL A 64 -1.50 15.32 -3.55
CA VAL A 64 -0.17 15.95 -3.45
C VAL A 64 0.06 16.93 -4.59
N ASN A 65 -0.33 16.59 -5.83
CA ASN A 65 -0.18 17.47 -6.98
C ASN A 65 -1.02 18.75 -6.84
N LEU A 66 -2.26 18.64 -6.35
CA LEU A 66 -3.13 19.79 -6.08
C LEU A 66 -2.55 20.71 -5.01
N ILE A 67 -2.02 20.15 -3.91
CA ILE A 67 -1.40 20.93 -2.83
C ILE A 67 -0.16 21.69 -3.36
N ILE A 68 0.68 21.04 -4.17
CA ILE A 68 1.87 21.66 -4.75
C ILE A 68 1.49 22.77 -5.74
N ARG A 69 0.46 22.54 -6.57
CA ARG A 69 -0.05 23.54 -7.51
C ARG A 69 -0.55 24.80 -6.81
N ASP A 70 -1.38 24.63 -5.77
CA ASP A 70 -1.91 25.75 -4.97
C ASP A 70 -0.77 26.56 -4.32
N ALA A 71 0.24 25.88 -3.79
CA ALA A 71 1.43 26.53 -3.24
C ALA A 71 2.22 27.32 -4.30
N LEU A 72 2.40 26.79 -5.51
CA LEU A 72 3.09 27.50 -6.59
C LEU A 72 2.31 28.73 -7.08
N GLU A 73 0.98 28.66 -7.15
CA GLU A 73 0.14 29.80 -7.50
C GLU A 73 0.20 30.91 -6.42
N TYR A 74 0.26 30.53 -5.14
CA TYR A 74 0.48 31.48 -4.04
C TYR A 74 1.83 32.20 -4.14
N TYR A 75 2.92 31.48 -4.42
CA TYR A 75 4.25 32.08 -4.58
C TYR A 75 4.40 32.93 -5.85
N SER A 76 3.63 32.64 -6.91
CA SER A 76 3.63 33.46 -8.13
C SER A 76 2.88 34.79 -7.99
N HIS A 77 2.05 34.92 -6.94
CA HIS A 77 1.27 36.13 -6.63
C HIS A 77 1.94 37.03 -5.56
N LEU A 78 3.11 36.63 -5.05
CA LEU A 78 4.00 37.43 -4.19
C LEU A 78 5.09 38.11 -5.02
#